data_AF-X1DVU0-F1
#
_entry.id   AF-X1DVU0-F1
#
_cell.length_a   1.000
_cell.length_b   1.000
_cell.length_c   1.000
_cell.angle_alpha   90.00
_cell.angle_beta   90.00
_cell.angle_gamma   90.00
#
_symmetry.space_group_name_H-M   'P 1'
#
loop_
_entity.id
_entity.type
_entity.pdbx_description
1 polymer ?
#
loop_
_entity_poly.entity_id
_entity_poly.type
_entity_poly.pdbx_seq_one_letter_code
_entity_poly.pdbx_strand_id
1 'polypeptide(L)'
;MTKEEIPVFISNFVIFEYGAGAVMAVPAHDQRDFEFAKEYDIPIKIVIQPFDYELNLDKMTRSYEGDGTLVNSEEFNGMENRAAINVITEKLEKIDMGEATVNYKLRDWLISRQRYWGCPIPIIYCEGCGIVPVPYKDLPVELPKDVKFTGKGNPLETSKSFVNTKCPKCGKPAK
;
A
#
# COMPACT_ATOMS: atom_id res chain seq x y z
N MET A 1 11.58 9.03 -18.63
CA MET A 1 12.37 10.14 -19.21
C MET A 1 12.43 10.11 -20.74
N THR A 2 12.50 8.93 -21.37
CA THR A 2 12.61 8.76 -22.83
C THR A 2 11.44 9.29 -23.67
N LYS A 3 10.29 9.59 -23.04
CA LYS A 3 9.01 9.96 -23.69
C LYS A 3 8.45 8.90 -24.66
N GLU A 4 9.00 7.70 -24.63
CA GLU A 4 8.45 6.55 -25.36
C GLU A 4 7.09 6.17 -24.77
N GLU A 5 6.15 5.80 -25.63
CA GLU A 5 4.86 5.27 -25.19
C GLU A 5 5.07 3.86 -24.62
N ILE A 6 4.50 3.61 -23.44
CA ILE A 6 4.57 2.32 -22.76
C ILE A 6 3.14 1.79 -22.51
N PRO A 7 2.91 0.48 -22.66
CA PRO A 7 1.62 -0.11 -22.36
C PRO A 7 1.31 -0.07 -20.87
N VAL A 8 0.03 0.09 -20.53
CA VAL A 8 -0.46 0.03 -19.15
C VAL A 8 -1.20 -1.29 -18.93
N PHE A 9 -0.77 -2.04 -17.93
CA PHE A 9 -1.36 -3.33 -17.56
C PHE A 9 -2.07 -3.25 -16.22
N ILE A 10 -3.11 -4.05 -16.07
CA ILE A 10 -3.77 -4.32 -14.78
C ILE A 10 -3.35 -5.71 -14.35
N SER A 11 -2.83 -5.82 -13.13
CA SER A 11 -2.34 -7.09 -12.59
C SER A 11 -2.74 -7.27 -11.13
N ASN A 12 -2.85 -8.53 -10.70
CA ASN A 12 -3.21 -8.91 -9.34
C ASN A 12 -2.04 -8.82 -8.34
N PHE A 13 -0.80 -8.69 -8.80
CA PHE A 13 0.37 -8.56 -7.91
C PHE A 13 0.67 -7.11 -7.50
N VAL A 14 0.03 -6.13 -8.14
CA VAL A 14 0.10 -4.72 -7.75
C VAL A 14 -1.00 -4.45 -6.72
N ILE A 15 -0.59 -4.15 -5.49
CA ILE A 15 -1.52 -3.94 -4.38
C ILE A 15 -1.93 -2.46 -4.36
N PHE A 16 -3.22 -2.20 -4.60
CA PHE A 16 -3.78 -0.83 -4.62
C PHE A 16 -3.46 -0.01 -3.37
N GLU A 17 -3.51 -0.64 -2.20
CA GLU A 17 -3.26 0.01 -0.91
C GLU A 17 -1.76 0.22 -0.57
N TYR A 18 -0.83 -0.16 -1.48
CA TYR A 18 0.60 -0.03 -1.25
C TYR A 18 1.26 0.95 -2.21
N GLY A 19 2.04 1.90 -1.65
CA GLY A 19 2.66 2.96 -2.42
C GLY A 19 1.57 3.80 -3.12
N ALA A 20 1.70 3.99 -4.43
CA ALA A 20 0.71 4.67 -5.24
C ALA A 20 -0.35 3.74 -5.87
N GLY A 21 -0.35 2.44 -5.54
CA GLY A 21 -1.20 1.46 -6.20
C GLY A 21 -0.84 1.19 -7.67
N ALA A 22 0.31 1.68 -8.11
CA ALA A 22 0.88 1.51 -9.44
C ALA A 22 2.41 1.38 -9.32
N VAL A 23 3.02 0.62 -10.21
CA VAL A 23 4.47 0.41 -10.28
C VAL A 23 4.95 0.53 -11.73
N MET A 24 6.17 1.03 -11.92
CA MET A 24 6.87 0.86 -13.20
C MET A 24 7.47 -0.54 -13.26
N ALA A 25 7.35 -1.21 -14.40
CA ALA A 25 7.98 -2.50 -14.61
C ALA A 25 9.37 -2.33 -15.23
N VAL A 26 10.38 -3.01 -14.68
CA VAL A 26 11.75 -3.02 -15.22
C VAL A 26 12.21 -4.47 -15.41
N PRO A 27 11.74 -5.17 -16.47
CA PRO A 27 11.91 -6.62 -16.59
C PRO A 27 13.35 -7.10 -16.59
N ALA A 28 14.31 -6.31 -17.09
CA ALA A 28 15.71 -6.72 -17.07
C ALA A 28 16.29 -6.78 -15.64
N HIS A 29 15.67 -6.10 -14.66
CA HIS A 29 16.24 -5.82 -13.34
C HIS A 29 15.29 -6.06 -12.14
N ASP A 30 14.09 -6.60 -12.35
CA ASP A 30 13.21 -7.17 -11.31
C ASP A 30 12.70 -8.54 -11.80
N GLN A 31 12.84 -9.58 -10.98
CA GLN A 31 12.51 -10.95 -11.40
C GLN A 31 11.02 -11.16 -11.70
N ARG A 32 10.12 -10.48 -10.97
CA ARG A 32 8.67 -10.61 -11.19
C ARG A 32 8.27 -9.92 -12.49
N ASP A 33 8.87 -8.76 -12.76
CA ASP A 33 8.66 -8.05 -14.02
C ASP A 33 9.22 -8.83 -15.20
N PHE A 34 10.34 -9.55 -15.02
CA PHE A 34 10.92 -10.44 -16.03
C PHE A 34 9.96 -11.56 -16.42
N GLU A 35 9.43 -12.27 -15.41
CA GLU A 35 8.47 -13.36 -15.62
C GLU A 35 7.20 -12.86 -16.29
N PHE A 36 6.66 -11.72 -15.83
CA PHE A 36 5.50 -11.08 -16.45
C PHE A 36 5.78 -10.68 -17.90
N ALA A 37 6.93 -10.06 -18.17
CA ALA A 37 7.30 -9.66 -19.51
C ALA A 37 7.50 -10.84 -20.46
N LYS A 38 8.04 -11.97 -19.96
CA LYS A 38 8.17 -13.20 -20.76
C LYS A 38 6.82 -13.84 -21.08
N GLU A 39 5.90 -13.84 -20.13
CA GLU A 39 4.56 -14.41 -20.33
C GLU A 39 3.72 -13.61 -21.34
N TYR A 40 3.87 -12.27 -21.34
CA TYR A 40 3.06 -11.36 -22.16
C TYR A 40 3.83 -10.72 -23.33
N ASP A 41 4.98 -11.29 -23.70
CA ASP A 41 5.84 -10.81 -24.79
C ASP A 41 6.16 -9.29 -24.74
N ILE A 42 6.37 -8.77 -23.52
CA ILE A 42 6.70 -7.35 -23.30
C ILE A 42 8.20 -7.14 -23.57
N PRO A 43 8.59 -6.07 -24.30
CA PRO A 43 9.99 -5.75 -24.54
C PRO A 43 10.80 -5.60 -23.25
N ILE A 44 11.96 -6.25 -23.21
CA ILE A 44 12.89 -6.19 -22.08
C ILE A 44 14.10 -5.34 -22.50
N LYS A 45 14.43 -4.31 -21.71
CA LYS A 45 15.54 -3.39 -21.98
C LYS A 45 16.56 -3.45 -20.85
N ILE A 46 17.80 -3.77 -21.19
CA ILE A 46 18.93 -3.74 -20.26
C ILE A 46 19.37 -2.28 -20.07
N VAL A 47 19.34 -1.80 -18.83
CA VAL A 47 19.81 -0.46 -18.44
C VAL A 47 20.90 -0.48 -17.36
N ILE A 48 21.17 -1.64 -16.76
CA ILE A 48 22.29 -1.86 -15.84
C ILE A 48 23.14 -3.01 -16.37
N GLN A 49 24.45 -2.76 -16.47
CA GLN A 49 25.46 -3.71 -16.92
C GLN A 49 26.34 -4.11 -15.71
N PRO A 50 26.49 -5.39 -15.35
CA PRO A 50 27.35 -5.81 -14.23
C PRO A 50 28.81 -5.43 -14.52
N PHE A 51 29.60 -5.24 -13.47
CA PHE A 51 31.01 -4.81 -13.62
C PHE A 51 31.92 -5.87 -14.22
N ASP A 52 31.56 -7.14 -14.01
CA ASP A 52 32.42 -8.30 -14.24
C ASP A 52 32.08 -9.07 -15.52
N TYR A 53 30.92 -8.83 -16.12
CA TYR A 53 30.52 -9.48 -17.38
C TYR A 53 29.49 -8.67 -18.17
N GLU A 54 29.33 -9.04 -19.44
CA GLU A 54 28.33 -8.47 -20.34
C GLU A 54 26.99 -9.23 -20.24
N LEU A 55 25.89 -8.50 -20.05
CA LEU A 55 24.54 -9.04 -19.99
C LEU A 55 24.03 -9.08 -21.41
N ASN A 56 23.58 -10.25 -21.84
CA ASN A 56 23.03 -10.43 -23.16
C ASN A 56 21.59 -10.89 -23.05
N LEU A 57 20.67 -10.10 -23.59
CA LEU A 57 19.24 -10.31 -23.47
C LEU A 57 18.78 -11.68 -23.97
N ASP A 58 19.34 -12.15 -25.09
CA ASP A 58 18.98 -13.44 -25.70
C ASP A 58 19.39 -14.63 -24.83
N LYS A 59 20.38 -14.43 -23.95
CA LYS A 59 20.89 -15.43 -23.01
C LYS A 59 20.29 -15.31 -21.61
N MET A 60 19.51 -14.26 -21.34
CA MET A 60 18.90 -14.06 -20.02
C MET A 60 17.81 -15.10 -19.76
N THR A 61 18.03 -15.92 -18.73
CA THR A 61 17.03 -16.84 -18.19
C THR A 61 16.33 -16.28 -16.94
N ARG A 62 16.85 -15.18 -16.39
CA ARG A 62 16.34 -14.48 -15.21
C ARG A 62 16.72 -13.00 -15.25
N SER A 63 16.11 -12.16 -14.42
CA SER A 63 16.50 -10.75 -14.27
C SER A 63 17.88 -10.61 -13.62
N TYR A 64 18.51 -9.44 -13.80
CA TYR A 64 19.71 -9.04 -13.09
C TYR A 64 19.41 -7.95 -12.06
N GLU A 65 19.43 -8.31 -10.78
CA GLU A 65 19.05 -7.44 -9.66
C GLU A 65 20.27 -6.86 -8.89
N GLY A 66 21.48 -7.04 -9.44
CA GLY A 66 22.73 -6.63 -8.81
C GLY A 66 23.17 -5.19 -9.15
N ASP A 67 24.35 -4.82 -8.67
CA ASP A 67 24.96 -3.52 -8.90
C ASP A 67 25.83 -3.48 -10.15
N GLY A 68 25.86 -2.33 -10.81
CA GLY A 68 26.51 -2.22 -12.11
C GLY A 68 26.56 -0.79 -12.62
N THR A 69 26.95 -0.66 -13.88
CA THR A 69 27.04 0.61 -14.59
C THR A 69 25.80 0.82 -15.45
N LEU A 70 25.27 2.04 -15.45
CA LEU A 70 24.15 2.39 -16.31
C LEU A 70 24.55 2.39 -17.78
N VAL A 71 23.72 1.73 -18.59
CA VAL A 71 23.78 1.68 -20.05
C VAL A 71 22.41 2.03 -20.62
N ASN A 72 22.33 2.41 -21.89
CA ASN A 72 21.07 2.76 -22.56
C ASN A 72 20.20 3.79 -21.79
N SER A 73 20.85 4.67 -21.03
CA SER A 73 20.26 5.61 -20.05
C SER A 73 20.68 7.07 -20.32
N GLU A 74 20.93 7.41 -21.59
CA GLU A 74 21.25 8.77 -22.05
C GLU A 74 22.42 9.41 -21.28
N GLU A 75 22.20 10.55 -20.62
CA GLU A 75 23.22 11.31 -19.89
C GLU A 75 23.73 10.60 -18.63
N PHE A 76 23.06 9.55 -18.17
CA PHE A 76 23.47 8.76 -17.00
C PHE A 76 24.37 7.58 -17.37
N ASN A 77 24.61 7.34 -18.67
CA ASN A 77 25.48 6.26 -19.11
C ASN A 77 26.88 6.38 -18.47
N GLY A 78 27.41 5.24 -18.02
CA GLY A 78 28.73 5.17 -17.37
C GLY A 78 28.70 5.45 -15.85
N MET A 79 27.58 5.89 -15.29
CA MET A 79 27.43 6.05 -13.84
C MET A 79 27.18 4.71 -13.14
N GLU A 80 27.65 4.57 -11.91
CA GLU A 80 27.26 3.46 -11.04
C GLU A 80 25.79 3.58 -10.65
N ASN A 81 25.02 2.49 -10.74
CA ASN A 81 23.57 2.47 -10.49
C ASN A 81 23.20 3.05 -9.13
N ARG A 82 23.96 2.75 -8.06
CA ARG A 82 23.70 3.26 -6.70
C ARG A 82 23.90 4.77 -6.59
N ALA A 83 24.96 5.30 -7.18
CA ALA A 83 25.21 6.74 -7.22
C ALA A 83 24.19 7.48 -8.11
N ALA A 84 23.76 6.84 -9.20
CA ALA A 84 22.80 7.40 -10.13
C ALA A 84 21.40 7.62 -9.53
N ILE A 85 21.00 6.85 -8.50
CA ILE A 85 19.70 7.04 -7.82
C ILE A 85 19.53 8.49 -7.37
N ASN A 86 20.53 9.06 -6.70
CA ASN A 86 20.46 10.44 -6.19
C ASN A 86 20.40 11.45 -7.34
N VAL A 87 21.25 11.29 -8.36
CA VAL A 87 21.34 12.22 -9.48
C VAL A 87 20.06 12.20 -10.34
N ILE A 88 19.48 11.02 -10.58
CA ILE A 88 18.21 10.88 -11.28
C ILE A 88 17.07 11.51 -10.45
N THR A 89 17.05 11.28 -9.13
CA THR A 89 16.04 11.84 -8.23
C THR A 89 16.08 13.37 -8.25
N GLU A 90 17.25 13.98 -8.10
CA GLU A 90 17.41 15.44 -8.19
C GLU A 90 16.96 16.00 -9.55
N LYS A 91 17.18 15.25 -10.63
CA LYS A 91 16.72 15.68 -11.94
C LYS A 91 15.21 15.63 -12.05
N LEU A 92 14.57 14.55 -11.58
CA LEU A 92 13.13 14.37 -11.59
C LEU A 92 12.43 15.51 -10.81
N GLU A 93 13.01 15.93 -9.68
CA GLU A 93 12.53 17.07 -8.90
C GLU A 93 12.64 18.39 -9.69
N LYS A 94 13.79 18.64 -10.35
CA LYS A 94 14.00 19.86 -11.14
C LYS A 94 13.06 19.99 -12.34
N ILE A 95 12.60 18.88 -12.90
CA ILE A 95 11.69 18.86 -14.06
C ILE A 95 10.23 18.61 -13.68
N ASP A 96 9.91 18.60 -12.38
CA ASP A 96 8.55 18.40 -11.85
C ASP A 96 7.90 17.08 -12.33
N MET A 97 8.71 16.00 -12.39
CA MET A 97 8.25 14.67 -12.81
C MET A 97 8.40 13.60 -11.71
N GLY A 98 8.76 14.01 -10.49
CA GLY A 98 8.84 13.12 -9.33
C GLY A 98 9.61 13.76 -8.17
N GLU A 99 9.51 13.15 -6.99
CA GLU A 99 10.21 13.59 -5.78
C GLU A 99 10.67 12.39 -4.95
N ALA A 100 11.68 12.59 -4.10
CA ALA A 100 12.12 11.56 -3.17
C ALA A 100 11.01 11.21 -2.15
N THR A 101 10.68 9.93 -2.02
CA THR A 101 9.65 9.46 -1.06
C THR A 101 10.15 8.25 -0.27
N VAL A 102 9.86 8.23 1.03
CA VAL A 102 10.11 7.08 1.91
C VAL A 102 8.82 6.33 2.17
N ASN A 103 8.80 5.03 1.89
CA ASN A 103 7.65 4.16 2.09
C ASN A 103 7.96 3.05 3.11
N TYR A 104 6.94 2.64 3.86
CA TYR A 104 7.02 1.53 4.81
C TYR A 104 6.10 0.39 4.39
N LYS A 105 6.57 -0.85 4.54
CA LYS A 105 5.72 -2.05 4.40
C LYS A 105 4.72 -2.20 5.55
N LEU A 106 4.91 -1.45 6.63
CA LEU A 106 4.01 -1.44 7.78
C LEU A 106 2.60 -1.00 7.36
N ARG A 107 1.59 -1.54 8.03
CA ARG A 107 0.18 -1.19 7.85
C ARG A 107 -0.41 -0.73 9.16
N ASP A 108 -1.47 0.06 9.06
CA ASP A 108 -2.23 0.47 10.23
C ASP A 108 -2.80 -0.75 10.96
N TRP A 109 -2.87 -0.64 12.28
CA TRP A 109 -3.38 -1.72 13.11
C TRP A 109 -4.90 -1.74 13.10
N LEU A 110 -5.48 -2.68 12.36
CA LEU A 110 -6.91 -2.96 12.43
C LEU A 110 -7.24 -3.61 13.79
N ILE A 111 -7.80 -2.83 14.71
CA ILE A 111 -8.17 -3.28 16.07
C ILE A 111 -9.63 -3.75 16.19
N SER A 112 -10.52 -3.28 15.33
CA SER A 112 -11.95 -3.61 15.37
C SER A 112 -12.20 -5.10 15.10
N ARG A 113 -13.06 -5.73 15.90
CA ARG A 113 -13.42 -7.15 15.75
C ARG A 113 -14.92 -7.34 15.83
N GLN A 114 -15.49 -8.12 14.92
CA GLN A 114 -16.89 -8.58 14.98
C GLN A 114 -17.00 -9.78 15.93
N ARG A 115 -16.71 -9.54 17.21
CA ARG A 115 -16.71 -10.54 18.29
C ARG A 115 -17.34 -9.93 19.53
N TYR A 116 -18.07 -10.76 20.26
CA TYR A 116 -18.66 -10.37 21.54
C TYR A 116 -17.60 -10.25 22.64
N TRP A 117 -16.75 -11.27 22.79
CA TRP A 117 -15.83 -11.35 23.94
C TRP A 117 -14.58 -10.50 23.73
N GLY A 118 -14.69 -9.22 24.03
CA GLY A 118 -13.61 -8.23 23.92
C GLY A 118 -13.99 -6.92 24.62
N CYS A 119 -13.07 -5.96 24.64
CA CYS A 119 -13.35 -4.63 25.18
C CYS A 119 -14.26 -3.84 24.22
N PRO A 120 -15.42 -3.33 24.66
CA PRO A 120 -16.23 -2.41 23.87
C PRO A 120 -15.42 -1.17 23.43
N ILE A 121 -15.51 -0.82 22.16
CA ILE A 121 -14.88 0.41 21.64
C ILE A 121 -15.73 1.60 22.11
N PRO A 122 -15.17 2.58 22.84
CA PRO A 122 -15.92 3.67 23.48
C PRO A 122 -16.28 4.78 22.48
N ILE A 123 -17.05 4.42 21.46
CA ILE A 123 -17.52 5.28 20.39
C ILE A 123 -19.04 5.21 20.30
N ILE A 124 -19.66 6.38 20.12
CA ILE A 124 -21.09 6.59 19.87
C ILE A 124 -21.25 7.17 18.47
N TYR A 125 -22.12 6.58 17.68
CA TYR A 125 -22.56 7.02 16.36
C TYR A 125 -23.86 7.83 16.50
N CYS A 126 -23.77 9.13 16.22
CA CYS A 126 -24.91 10.05 16.22
C CYS A 126 -25.15 10.60 14.81
N GLU A 127 -26.38 10.52 14.31
CA GLU A 127 -26.73 11.03 12.97
C GLU A 127 -26.47 12.54 12.82
N GLY A 128 -26.60 13.32 13.90
CA GLY A 128 -26.35 14.76 13.87
C GLY A 128 -24.91 15.19 14.16
N CYS A 129 -24.13 14.38 14.86
CA CYS A 129 -22.78 14.75 15.32
C CYS A 129 -21.65 13.87 14.75
N GLY A 130 -21.99 12.81 14.02
CA GLY A 130 -21.03 11.83 13.51
C GLY A 130 -20.52 10.88 14.59
N ILE A 131 -19.21 10.58 14.52
CA ILE A 131 -18.50 9.69 15.43
C ILE A 131 -18.09 10.49 16.68
N VAL A 132 -18.60 10.09 17.84
CA VAL A 132 -18.40 10.80 19.11
C VAL A 132 -17.80 9.85 20.15
N PRO A 133 -16.69 10.20 20.81
CA PRO A 133 -16.16 9.38 21.89
C PRO A 133 -17.05 9.43 23.12
N VAL A 134 -17.11 8.32 23.87
CA VAL A 134 -17.72 8.30 25.20
C VAL A 134 -16.92 9.20 26.15
N PRO A 135 -17.56 10.06 26.97
CA PRO A 135 -16.84 10.89 27.93
C PRO A 135 -16.06 10.04 28.95
N TYR A 136 -14.87 10.50 29.36
CA TYR A 136 -14.02 9.78 30.32
C TYR A 136 -14.73 9.38 31.63
N LYS A 137 -15.61 10.25 32.14
CA LYS A 137 -16.39 10.02 33.36
C LYS A 137 -17.43 8.90 33.24
N ASP A 138 -17.80 8.55 32.00
CA ASP A 138 -18.80 7.54 31.68
C ASP A 138 -18.13 6.20 31.29
N LEU A 139 -16.79 6.12 31.39
CA LEU A 139 -16.04 4.88 31.25
C LEU A 139 -16.04 4.09 32.58
N PRO A 140 -16.00 2.75 32.52
CA PRO A 140 -15.90 1.91 31.33
C PRO A 140 -17.24 1.72 30.60
N VAL A 141 -17.18 1.50 29.29
CA VAL A 141 -18.33 0.95 28.54
C VAL A 141 -18.38 -0.56 28.83
N GLU A 142 -19.35 -0.97 29.64
CA GLU A 142 -19.48 -2.37 30.05
C GLU A 142 -19.96 -3.27 28.91
N LEU A 143 -19.40 -4.48 28.83
CA LEU A 143 -19.83 -5.50 27.87
C LEU A 143 -21.21 -6.06 28.29
N PRO A 144 -22.22 -6.04 27.40
CA PRO A 144 -23.59 -6.41 27.75
C PRO A 144 -23.75 -7.91 27.92
N LYS A 145 -24.51 -8.36 28.91
CA LYS A 145 -24.74 -9.80 29.15
C LYS A 145 -25.95 -10.36 28.41
N ASP A 146 -26.80 -9.49 27.85
CA ASP A 146 -28.07 -9.79 27.20
C ASP A 146 -27.93 -9.95 25.66
N VAL A 147 -26.94 -10.71 25.21
CA VAL A 147 -26.69 -10.97 23.78
C VAL A 147 -27.17 -12.35 23.34
N LYS A 148 -27.51 -12.50 22.06
CA LYS A 148 -27.84 -13.79 21.42
C LYS A 148 -26.73 -14.21 20.46
N PHE A 149 -26.20 -15.41 20.66
CA PHE A 149 -25.21 -15.99 19.75
C PHE A 149 -25.89 -16.75 18.62
N THR A 150 -25.92 -16.13 17.44
CA THR A 150 -26.53 -16.72 16.22
C THR A 150 -25.50 -17.44 15.34
N GLY A 151 -24.21 -17.34 15.66
CA GLY A 151 -23.10 -17.85 14.84
C GLY A 151 -22.77 -16.99 13.61
N LYS A 152 -23.51 -15.89 13.36
CA LYS A 152 -23.27 -14.94 12.26
C LYS A 152 -23.38 -13.49 12.76
N GLY A 153 -22.59 -12.59 12.20
CA GLY A 153 -22.61 -11.16 12.55
C GLY A 153 -21.99 -10.86 13.93
N ASN A 154 -22.22 -9.65 14.44
CA ASN A 154 -21.75 -9.22 15.76
C ASN A 154 -22.86 -9.41 16.81
N PRO A 155 -22.69 -10.28 17.83
CA PRO A 155 -23.73 -10.52 18.84
C PRO A 155 -24.14 -9.26 19.62
N LEU A 156 -23.28 -8.25 19.71
CA LEU A 156 -23.58 -6.98 20.39
C LEU A 156 -24.79 -6.27 19.76
N GLU A 157 -25.03 -6.44 18.47
CA GLU A 157 -26.17 -5.84 17.76
C GLU A 157 -27.53 -6.32 18.29
N THR A 158 -27.55 -7.45 18.99
CA THR A 158 -28.78 -8.03 19.57
C THR A 158 -29.15 -7.42 20.91
N SER A 159 -28.21 -6.78 21.61
CA SER A 159 -28.46 -6.12 22.90
C SER A 159 -28.95 -4.69 22.65
N LYS A 160 -30.27 -4.49 22.73
CA LYS A 160 -30.88 -3.16 22.59
C LYS A 160 -30.45 -2.18 23.68
N SER A 161 -30.13 -2.70 24.87
CA SER A 161 -29.69 -1.89 26.01
C SER A 161 -28.28 -1.32 25.80
N PHE A 162 -27.43 -2.04 25.06
CA PHE A 162 -26.09 -1.61 24.71
C PHE A 162 -26.04 -0.68 23.50
N VAL A 163 -26.71 -1.04 22.39
CA VAL A 163 -26.60 -0.32 21.11
C VAL A 163 -27.44 0.94 21.03
N ASN A 164 -28.23 1.28 22.04
CA ASN A 164 -29.04 2.49 22.04
C ASN A 164 -28.66 3.36 23.23
N THR A 165 -28.22 4.57 22.94
CA THR A 165 -27.83 5.56 23.94
C THR A 165 -28.24 6.96 23.49
N LYS A 166 -27.85 7.99 24.24
CA LYS A 166 -27.97 9.39 23.85
C LYS A 166 -26.61 9.94 23.48
N CYS A 167 -26.57 10.80 22.47
CA CYS A 167 -25.36 11.51 22.10
C CYS A 167 -24.95 12.45 23.24
N PRO A 168 -23.71 12.37 23.77
CA PRO A 168 -23.26 13.25 24.85
C PRO A 168 -23.10 14.71 24.40
N LYS A 169 -23.03 14.98 23.07
CA LYS A 169 -22.94 16.34 22.52
C LYS A 169 -24.29 17.03 22.36
N CYS A 170 -25.30 16.33 21.82
CA CYS A 170 -26.58 16.94 21.45
C CYS A 170 -27.81 16.34 22.15
N GLY A 171 -27.65 15.28 22.95
CA GLY A 171 -28.72 14.62 23.70
C GLY A 171 -29.70 13.79 22.87
N LYS A 172 -29.62 13.84 21.53
CA LYS A 172 -30.47 13.05 20.62
C LYS A 172 -30.16 11.55 20.70
N PRO A 173 -31.10 10.67 20.28
CA PRO A 173 -30.84 9.25 20.14
C PRO A 173 -29.59 8.97 19.30
N ALA A 174 -28.77 8.04 19.76
CA ALA A 174 -27.53 7.62 19.13
C ALA A 174 -27.31 6.11 19.37
N LYS A 175 -26.33 5.54 18.69
CA LYS A 175 -25.96 4.13 18.82
C LYS A 175 -24.52 3.94 19.22
#